data_AF-A0AAW5VH02-F1
#
_entry.id   AF-A0AAW5VH02-F1
#
_cell.length_a   1.000
_cell.length_b   1.000
_cell.length_c   1.000
_cell.angle_alpha   90.00
_cell.angle_beta   90.00
_cell.angle_gamma   90.00
#
_symmetry.space_group_name_H-M   'P 1'
#
loop_
_entity.id
_entity.type
_entity.pdbx_description
1 polymer ?
#
loop_
_entity_poly.entity_id
_entity_poly.type
_entity_poly.pdbx_seq_one_letter_code
_entity_poly.pdbx_strand_id
1 'polypeptide(L)'
;MNFQDIISQLETSKESRINFYFVTEEQNQEIYALLVHVMGYMDKLYLVEVIFTVLKELLMNANKANAKRDYFTRENLDIQNASDYAKGMSRFQENIIMKWNEQLSRLDGGNYYISLLMKVEGKSIHFAVENNAPITKEELARVNRRIEVAKNYNDLSDAFTDVSDSTESAGLGLVLIQLLLKNSGIGSEKFKIFTNDKITRATLSVPEVTTPVEIQTDLKTKLLNEIDGLPPLPHSLTKIIQLCNNPDSDLHMISQEIEKNPALSADLLKLSNSAFFANRSQVSSILQAVKVVGLKNLRNLLYVSGVRKIMDGQYGKMMDVWDHSSRCSYYARYLATENNHTNKIADIIAVSALLHDIGKFLLLSVDRAFFKKIETYQRGVDSGNSTLLEEMAIGLSHPQLGALLAEKWEFPLDLRVAIEYHHKPFLAPAELRDLVEVIYMANMMADYHEQKKGFYAIDKILLAKFNLDNIDVFSAAVNKIELLFKKSNE
;
A
#
# COMPACT_ATOMS: atom_id res chain seq x y z
N MET A 1 24.95 -5.41 4.33
CA MET A 1 24.89 -5.12 5.79
C MET A 1 25.15 -6.43 6.56
N ASN A 2 25.92 -6.46 7.66
CA ASN A 2 26.04 -7.70 8.46
C ASN A 2 24.88 -7.78 9.47
N PHE A 3 23.77 -8.40 9.05
CA PHE A 3 22.54 -8.49 9.82
C PHE A 3 22.70 -9.16 11.20
N GLN A 4 23.43 -10.27 11.26
CA GLN A 4 23.56 -11.04 12.50
C GLN A 4 24.35 -10.26 13.56
N ASP A 5 25.39 -9.53 13.16
CA ASP A 5 26.16 -8.69 14.07
C ASP A 5 25.30 -7.55 14.65
N ILE A 6 24.48 -6.91 13.81
CA ILE A 6 23.61 -5.81 14.25
C ILE A 6 22.55 -6.31 15.22
N ILE A 7 21.91 -7.43 14.93
CA ILE A 7 20.93 -8.07 15.83
C ILE A 7 21.61 -8.39 17.17
N SER A 8 22.77 -9.05 17.14
CA SER A 8 23.50 -9.41 18.35
C SER A 8 23.90 -8.18 19.19
N GLN A 9 24.30 -7.08 18.55
CA GLN A 9 24.58 -5.81 19.24
C GLN A 9 23.32 -5.26 19.94
N LEU A 10 22.18 -5.25 19.24
CA LEU A 10 20.93 -4.72 19.78
C LEU A 10 20.38 -5.57 20.93
N GLU A 11 20.43 -6.91 20.82
CA GLU A 11 20.04 -7.83 21.89
C GLU A 11 20.92 -7.69 23.14
N THR A 12 22.18 -7.27 22.97
CA THR A 12 23.12 -7.00 24.07
C THR A 12 23.17 -5.55 24.52
N SER A 13 22.19 -4.73 24.11
CA SER A 13 22.08 -3.29 24.42
C SER A 13 23.30 -2.45 24.00
N LYS A 14 24.11 -2.96 23.06
CA LYS A 14 25.16 -2.18 22.40
C LYS A 14 24.53 -1.33 21.30
N GLU A 15 25.03 -0.11 21.15
CA GLU A 15 24.65 0.74 20.03
C GLU A 15 25.18 0.11 18.72
N SER A 16 24.28 -0.10 17.77
CA SER A 16 24.65 -0.50 16.41
C SER A 16 24.63 0.71 15.49
N ARG A 17 25.52 0.71 14.50
CA ARG A 17 25.66 1.79 13.52
C ARG A 17 25.77 1.22 12.12
N ILE A 18 24.95 1.72 11.22
CA ILE A 18 24.97 1.41 9.80
C ILE A 18 25.29 2.70 9.04
N ASN A 19 26.31 2.67 8.19
CA ASN A 19 26.72 3.83 7.40
C ASN A 19 26.34 3.63 5.93
N PHE A 20 25.92 4.72 5.29
CA PHE A 20 25.51 4.79 3.90
C PHE A 20 26.13 6.04 3.27
N TYR A 21 26.56 5.96 2.01
CA TYR A 21 26.80 7.17 1.21
C TYR A 21 25.48 7.71 0.63
N PHE A 22 24.62 6.76 0.25
CA PHE A 22 23.26 6.99 -0.20
C PHE A 22 22.41 5.78 0.16
N VAL A 23 21.26 6.00 0.78
CA VAL A 23 20.35 4.92 1.18
C VAL A 23 19.51 4.50 -0.01
N THR A 24 19.64 3.25 -0.45
CA THR A 24 18.87 2.67 -1.56
C THR A 24 17.55 2.05 -1.09
N GLU A 25 16.62 1.77 -2.02
CA GLU A 25 15.38 1.06 -1.69
C GLU A 25 15.62 -0.38 -1.20
N GLU A 26 16.64 -1.05 -1.74
CA GLU A 26 17.07 -2.36 -1.25
C GLU A 26 17.53 -2.28 0.22
N GLN A 27 18.31 -1.26 0.56
CA GLN A 27 18.75 -1.01 1.94
C GLN A 27 17.59 -0.62 2.86
N ASN A 28 16.59 0.12 2.37
CA ASN A 28 15.36 0.36 3.12
C ASN A 28 14.65 -0.95 3.46
N GLN A 29 14.57 -1.90 2.51
CA GLN A 29 14.03 -3.23 2.79
C GLN A 29 14.85 -4.02 3.80
N GLU A 30 16.18 -3.89 3.75
CA GLU A 30 17.04 -4.48 4.77
C GLU A 30 16.75 -3.91 6.17
N ILE A 31 16.58 -2.59 6.26
CA ILE A 31 16.20 -1.90 7.51
C ILE A 31 14.82 -2.36 7.98
N TYR A 32 13.83 -2.53 7.08
CA TYR A 32 12.51 -3.04 7.43
C TYR A 32 12.59 -4.45 8.04
N ALA A 33 13.32 -5.37 7.40
CA ALA A 33 13.49 -6.72 7.91
C ALA A 33 14.19 -6.74 9.29
N LEU A 34 15.17 -5.86 9.49
CA LEU A 34 15.82 -5.67 10.79
C LEU A 34 14.82 -5.16 11.84
N LEU A 35 13.97 -4.19 11.50
CA LEU A 35 12.93 -3.67 12.40
C LEU A 35 11.94 -4.76 12.78
N VAL A 36 11.46 -5.58 11.83
CA VAL A 36 10.56 -6.72 12.13
C VAL A 36 11.19 -7.62 13.19
N HIS A 37 12.47 -7.96 13.03
CA HIS A 37 13.19 -8.81 13.97
C HIS A 37 13.32 -8.17 15.36
N VAL A 38 13.83 -6.94 15.42
CA VAL A 38 14.12 -6.23 16.69
C VAL A 38 12.82 -5.89 17.42
N MET A 39 11.79 -5.42 16.71
CA MET A 39 10.48 -5.15 17.31
C MET A 39 9.79 -6.45 17.73
N GLY A 40 9.98 -7.55 17.00
CA GLY A 40 9.49 -8.87 17.39
C GLY A 40 10.09 -9.32 18.72
N TYR A 41 11.41 -9.19 18.88
CA TYR A 41 12.10 -9.45 20.15
C TYR A 41 11.56 -8.61 21.32
N MET A 42 11.11 -7.39 21.03
CA MET A 42 10.57 -6.45 22.02
C MET A 42 9.04 -6.55 22.23
N ASP A 43 8.36 -7.50 21.57
CA ASP A 43 6.88 -7.62 21.55
C ASP A 43 6.17 -6.33 21.08
N LYS A 44 6.72 -5.69 20.04
CA LYS A 44 6.29 -4.41 19.48
C LYS A 44 6.06 -4.44 17.96
N LEU A 45 5.74 -5.61 17.39
CA LEU A 45 5.51 -5.78 15.95
C LEU A 45 4.48 -4.79 15.38
N TYR A 46 3.48 -4.40 16.18
CA TYR A 46 2.46 -3.43 15.79
C TYR A 46 3.00 -2.02 15.48
N LEU A 47 4.24 -1.69 15.90
CA LEU A 47 4.89 -0.40 15.63
C LEU A 47 5.84 -0.42 14.43
N VAL A 48 6.12 -1.59 13.84
CA VAL A 48 7.12 -1.73 12.76
C VAL A 48 6.84 -0.77 11.62
N GLU A 49 5.59 -0.70 11.14
CA GLU A 49 5.21 0.16 10.02
C GLU A 49 5.40 1.64 10.35
N VAL A 50 4.94 2.08 11.52
CA VAL A 50 5.07 3.46 11.97
C VAL A 50 6.55 3.85 12.05
N ILE A 51 7.36 3.03 12.72
CA ILE A 51 8.80 3.30 12.90
C ILE A 51 9.50 3.28 11.55
N PHE A 52 9.22 2.29 10.70
CA PHE A 52 9.83 2.19 9.38
C PHE A 52 9.50 3.40 8.50
N THR A 53 8.25 3.84 8.45
CA THR A 53 7.86 5.03 7.68
C THR A 53 8.58 6.27 8.19
N VAL A 54 8.69 6.45 9.50
CA VAL A 54 9.47 7.56 10.08
C VAL A 54 10.94 7.47 9.67
N LEU A 55 11.59 6.30 9.85
CA LEU A 55 13.00 6.14 9.49
C LEU A 55 13.24 6.33 8.00
N LYS A 56 12.38 5.79 7.13
CA LYS A 56 12.47 5.94 5.67
C LYS A 56 12.42 7.40 5.27
N GLU A 57 11.50 8.17 5.84
CA GLU A 57 11.40 9.61 5.59
C GLU A 57 12.65 10.37 6.08
N LEU A 58 13.20 10.01 7.25
CA LEU A 58 14.43 10.62 7.77
C LEU A 58 15.66 10.29 6.91
N LEU A 59 15.80 9.03 6.49
CA LEU A 59 16.88 8.57 5.61
C LEU A 59 16.78 9.24 4.23
N MET A 60 15.57 9.36 3.68
CA MET A 60 15.32 10.07 2.43
C MET A 60 15.66 11.56 2.54
N ASN A 61 15.33 12.21 3.66
CA ASN A 61 15.69 13.60 3.91
C ASN A 61 17.22 13.78 4.07
N ALA A 62 17.90 12.81 4.67
CA ALA A 62 19.36 12.78 4.74
C ALA A 62 20.00 12.62 3.34
N ASN A 63 19.47 11.73 2.49
CA ASN A 63 19.88 11.61 1.08
C ASN A 63 19.71 12.95 0.34
N LYS A 64 18.53 13.59 0.47
CA LYS A 64 18.24 14.90 -0.15
C LYS A 64 19.18 16.00 0.34
N ALA A 65 19.50 16.01 1.64
CA ALA A 65 20.45 16.94 2.20
C ALA A 65 21.82 16.75 1.55
N ASN A 66 22.38 15.54 1.58
CA ASN A 66 23.68 15.23 1.00
C ASN A 66 23.75 15.59 -0.49
N ALA A 67 22.75 15.18 -1.28
CA ALA A 67 22.65 15.51 -2.70
C ALA A 67 22.60 17.02 -2.95
N LYS A 68 21.89 17.79 -2.10
CA LYS A 68 21.84 19.25 -2.21
C LYS A 68 23.22 19.87 -2.01
N ARG A 69 23.99 19.40 -1.02
CA ARG A 69 25.32 19.99 -0.74
C ARG A 69 26.30 19.68 -1.85
N ASP A 70 26.29 18.45 -2.37
CA ASP A 70 27.09 18.08 -3.53
C ASP A 70 26.71 18.93 -4.77
N TYR A 71 25.41 19.10 -5.04
CA TYR A 71 24.92 19.92 -6.16
C TYR A 71 25.39 21.38 -6.08
N PHE A 72 25.20 22.04 -4.94
CA PHE A 72 25.62 23.44 -4.74
C PHE A 72 27.13 23.61 -4.90
N THR A 73 27.90 22.66 -4.38
CA THR A 73 29.36 22.65 -4.54
C THR A 73 29.77 22.59 -6.02
N ARG A 74 29.11 21.73 -6.82
CA ARG A 74 29.43 21.55 -8.25
C ARG A 74 29.03 22.73 -9.11
N GLU A 75 27.88 23.34 -8.83
CA GLU A 75 27.41 24.53 -9.54
C GLU A 75 28.13 25.82 -9.11
N ASN A 76 29.08 25.69 -8.16
CA ASN A 76 29.82 26.82 -7.58
C ASN A 76 28.88 27.89 -7.01
N LEU A 77 27.85 27.44 -6.29
CA LEU A 77 26.83 28.26 -5.62
C LEU A 77 27.07 28.26 -4.12
N ASP A 78 26.95 29.43 -3.47
CA ASP A 78 27.00 29.51 -2.02
C ASP A 78 25.63 29.18 -1.40
N ILE A 79 25.55 28.05 -0.69
CA ILE A 79 24.32 27.60 -0.02
C ILE A 79 23.88 28.54 1.12
N GLN A 80 24.79 29.38 1.64
CA GLN A 80 24.47 30.38 2.67
C GLN A 80 24.00 31.71 2.07
N ASN A 81 24.13 31.90 0.75
CA ASN A 81 23.66 33.09 0.06
C ASN A 81 22.23 32.89 -0.46
N ALA A 82 21.30 33.76 -0.07
CA ALA A 82 19.88 33.61 -0.41
C ALA A 82 19.59 33.61 -1.93
N SER A 83 20.34 34.39 -2.73
CA SER A 83 20.17 34.45 -4.19
C SER A 83 20.64 33.16 -4.86
N ASP A 84 21.81 32.68 -4.47
CA ASP A 84 22.36 31.42 -4.96
C ASP A 84 21.52 30.23 -4.50
N TYR A 85 21.00 30.27 -3.26
CA TYR A 85 20.07 29.29 -2.73
C TYR A 85 18.79 29.19 -3.57
N ALA A 86 18.13 30.31 -3.87
CA ALA A 86 16.93 30.32 -4.71
C ALA A 86 17.20 29.78 -6.12
N LYS A 87 18.34 30.16 -6.72
CA LYS A 87 18.76 29.71 -8.06
C LYS A 87 19.12 28.21 -8.08
N GLY A 88 19.80 27.73 -7.04
CA GLY A 88 20.17 26.32 -6.92
C GLY A 88 18.95 25.44 -6.68
N MET A 89 18.02 25.88 -5.82
CA MET A 89 16.83 25.09 -5.49
C MET A 89 15.87 24.88 -6.67
N SER A 90 15.69 25.88 -7.55
CA SER A 90 14.84 25.72 -8.74
C SER A 90 15.36 24.64 -9.69
N ARG A 91 16.69 24.56 -9.85
CA ARG A 91 17.36 23.58 -10.71
C ARG A 91 17.59 22.23 -10.03
N PHE A 92 17.64 22.19 -8.70
CA PHE A 92 17.84 20.97 -7.92
C PHE A 92 16.72 19.97 -8.14
N GLN A 93 15.46 20.43 -8.21
CA GLN A 93 14.32 19.55 -8.42
C GLN A 93 14.37 18.84 -9.78
N GLU A 94 14.67 19.57 -10.85
CA GLU A 94 14.77 19.02 -12.21
C GLU A 94 16.01 18.13 -12.40
N ASN A 95 17.16 18.54 -11.88
CA ASN A 95 18.43 17.89 -12.19
C ASN A 95 18.81 16.74 -11.24
N ILE A 96 18.24 16.73 -10.04
CA ILE A 96 18.59 15.75 -9.00
C ILE A 96 17.39 14.88 -8.64
N ILE A 97 16.24 15.47 -8.28
CA ILE A 97 15.08 14.70 -7.82
C ILE A 97 14.50 13.85 -8.97
N MET A 98 14.35 14.41 -10.18
CA MET A 98 13.88 13.64 -11.33
C MET A 98 14.89 12.58 -11.84
N LYS A 99 16.15 12.67 -11.41
CA LYS A 99 17.24 11.75 -11.77
C LYS A 99 17.81 11.06 -10.54
N TRP A 100 16.93 10.66 -9.61
CA TRP A 100 17.31 10.14 -8.30
C TRP A 100 18.20 8.89 -8.39
N ASN A 101 17.90 8.00 -9.34
CA ASN A 101 18.66 6.77 -9.57
C ASN A 101 20.10 7.04 -10.05
N GLU A 102 20.36 8.18 -10.69
CA GLU A 102 21.71 8.58 -11.10
C GLU A 102 22.54 9.14 -9.95
N GLN A 103 21.94 9.41 -8.78
CA GLN A 103 22.67 9.97 -7.63
C GLN A 103 23.49 8.92 -6.88
N LEU A 104 23.12 7.64 -6.98
CA LEU A 104 23.81 6.55 -6.28
C LEU A 104 25.31 6.53 -6.66
N SER A 105 25.63 6.48 -7.96
CA SER A 105 27.01 6.50 -8.43
C SER A 105 27.73 7.84 -8.22
N ARG A 106 27.00 8.92 -7.94
CA ARG A 106 27.54 10.27 -7.75
C ARG A 106 27.95 10.56 -6.31
N LEU A 107 27.24 9.99 -5.35
CA LEU A 107 27.47 10.19 -3.92
C LEU A 107 28.29 9.07 -3.31
N ASP A 108 28.33 7.88 -3.94
CA ASP A 108 29.18 6.78 -3.51
C ASP A 108 30.67 7.18 -3.52
N GLY A 109 31.35 6.95 -2.40
CA GLY A 109 32.74 7.39 -2.17
C GLY A 109 32.94 8.91 -2.03
N GLY A 110 31.87 9.70 -1.93
CA GLY A 110 31.92 11.15 -1.73
C GLY A 110 32.21 11.57 -0.28
N ASN A 111 32.26 12.89 -0.05
CA ASN A 111 32.51 13.45 1.28
C ASN A 111 31.30 13.41 2.22
N TYR A 112 30.12 13.04 1.72
CA TYR A 112 28.88 13.02 2.49
C TYR A 112 28.45 11.59 2.82
N TYR A 113 28.03 11.37 4.05
CA TYR A 113 27.55 10.08 4.54
C TYR A 113 26.32 10.26 5.43
N ILE A 114 25.62 9.16 5.63
CA ILE A 114 24.45 9.00 6.48
C ILE A 114 24.75 7.85 7.44
N SER A 115 24.43 8.01 8.71
CA SER A 115 24.53 6.95 9.71
C SER A 115 23.18 6.71 10.34
N LEU A 116 22.69 5.47 10.31
CA LEU A 116 21.58 5.00 11.12
C LEU A 116 22.15 4.34 12.38
N LEU A 117 21.85 4.91 13.54
CA LEU A 117 22.20 4.38 14.84
C LEU A 117 20.96 3.81 15.51
N MET A 118 21.11 2.67 16.17
CA MET A 118 20.05 2.00 16.89
C MET A 118 20.58 1.51 18.24
N LYS A 119 19.78 1.68 19.29
CA LYS A 119 20.14 1.21 20.63
C LYS A 119 18.90 0.77 21.40
N VAL A 120 18.92 -0.45 21.91
CA VAL A 120 17.92 -0.97 22.84
C VAL A 120 18.36 -0.65 24.27
N GLU A 121 17.51 0.02 25.04
CA GLU A 121 17.72 0.33 26.45
C GLU A 121 16.51 -0.19 27.26
N GLY A 122 16.68 -1.32 27.94
CA GLY A 122 15.57 -2.01 28.59
C GLY A 122 14.52 -2.45 27.56
N LYS A 123 13.28 -1.97 27.69
CA LYS A 123 12.20 -2.19 26.70
C LYS A 123 11.94 -0.97 25.80
N SER A 124 12.83 0.02 25.83
CA SER A 124 12.82 1.15 24.91
C SER A 124 13.85 0.95 23.81
N ILE A 125 13.61 1.57 22.66
CA ILE A 125 14.55 1.56 21.55
C ILE A 125 14.69 2.96 20.97
N HIS A 126 15.93 3.34 20.72
CA HIS A 126 16.32 4.65 20.26
C HIS A 126 16.94 4.55 18.88
N PHE A 127 16.50 5.43 17.99
CA PHE A 127 17.02 5.58 16.65
C PHE A 127 17.64 6.97 16.49
N ALA A 128 18.74 7.06 15.76
CA ALA A 128 19.26 8.32 15.27
C ALA A 128 19.66 8.21 13.80
N VAL A 129 19.18 9.13 12.97
CA VAL A 129 19.68 9.34 11.61
C VAL A 129 20.59 10.56 11.64
N GLU A 130 21.87 10.34 11.37
CA GLU A 130 22.88 11.38 11.25
C GLU A 130 23.27 11.56 9.79
N ASN A 131 23.55 12.80 9.40
CA ASN A 131 24.30 13.07 8.19
C ASN A 131 25.28 14.21 8.42
N ASN A 132 26.44 14.15 7.77
CA ASN A 132 27.50 15.15 7.89
C ASN A 132 27.32 16.34 6.92
N ALA A 133 26.10 16.55 6.42
CA ALA A 133 25.72 17.77 5.73
C ALA A 133 25.08 18.73 6.75
N PRO A 134 25.76 19.84 7.08
CA PRO A 134 25.22 20.82 8.03
C PRO A 134 23.92 21.41 7.51
N ILE A 135 22.91 21.50 8.37
CA ILE A 135 21.67 22.23 8.09
C ILE A 135 21.93 23.74 8.13
N THR A 136 21.44 24.49 7.15
CA THR A 136 21.55 25.96 7.17
C THR A 136 20.57 26.56 8.20
N LYS A 137 20.80 27.81 8.61
CA LYS A 137 19.89 28.51 9.54
C LYS A 137 18.47 28.61 8.97
N GLU A 138 18.35 28.88 7.67
CA GLU A 138 17.07 28.96 6.97
C GLU A 138 16.36 27.61 6.92
N GLU A 139 17.09 26.53 6.62
CA GLU A 139 16.53 25.19 6.62
C GLU A 139 16.07 24.78 8.03
N LEU A 140 16.85 25.07 9.07
CA LEU A 140 16.48 24.78 10.45
C LEU A 140 15.24 25.57 10.89
N ALA A 141 15.15 26.85 10.53
CA ALA A 141 13.97 27.67 10.80
C ALA A 141 12.72 27.08 10.12
N ARG A 142 12.85 26.63 8.86
CA ARG A 142 11.77 25.96 8.12
C ARG A 142 11.35 24.64 8.77
N VAL A 143 12.31 23.82 9.20
CA VAL A 143 12.06 22.57 9.92
C VAL A 143 11.29 22.82 11.21
N ASN A 144 11.77 23.75 12.05
CA ASN A 144 11.14 24.08 13.32
C ASN A 144 9.71 24.61 13.13
N ARG A 145 9.50 25.48 12.14
CA ARG A 145 8.16 25.99 11.80
C ARG A 145 7.19 24.86 11.44
N ARG A 146 7.63 23.88 10.66
CA ARG A 146 6.79 22.74 10.25
C ARG A 146 6.45 21.83 11.43
N ILE A 147 7.41 21.56 12.30
CA ILE A 147 7.17 20.78 13.52
C ILE A 147 6.17 21.51 14.43
N GLU A 148 6.30 22.83 14.57
CA GLU A 148 5.41 23.63 15.41
C GLU A 148 3.98 23.66 14.87
N VAL A 149 3.82 23.87 13.56
CA VAL A 149 2.50 23.84 12.89
C VAL A 149 1.85 22.46 13.06
N ALA A 150 2.62 21.38 12.89
CA ALA A 150 2.11 20.02 13.00
C ALA A 150 1.55 19.64 14.38
N LYS A 151 1.97 20.33 15.46
CA LYS A 151 1.42 20.11 16.81
C LYS A 151 -0.06 20.48 16.91
N ASN A 152 -0.53 21.40 16.06
CA ASN A 152 -1.89 21.91 16.09
C ASN A 152 -2.86 21.10 15.21
N TYR A 153 -2.35 20.17 14.40
CA TYR A 153 -3.20 19.33 13.56
C TYR A 153 -3.92 18.27 14.38
N ASN A 154 -5.22 18.12 14.11
CA ASN A 154 -6.03 17.10 14.74
C ASN A 154 -5.88 15.78 13.98
N ASP A 155 -5.90 15.83 12.65
CA ASP A 155 -5.75 14.67 11.78
C ASP A 155 -4.94 14.97 10.50
N LEU A 156 -4.85 13.98 9.63
CA LEU A 156 -4.10 14.06 8.38
C LEU A 156 -4.76 15.00 7.34
N SER A 157 -6.07 15.22 7.42
CA SER A 157 -6.82 16.13 6.54
C SER A 157 -6.39 17.58 6.74
N ASP A 158 -6.24 18.01 7.99
CA ASP A 158 -5.70 19.33 8.34
C ASP A 158 -4.33 19.56 7.67
N ALA A 159 -3.45 18.56 7.78
CA ALA A 159 -2.10 18.61 7.22
C ALA A 159 -2.08 18.73 5.68
N PHE A 160 -2.93 18.00 4.97
CA PHE A 160 -2.99 18.06 3.50
C PHE A 160 -3.70 19.28 2.95
N THR A 161 -4.55 19.94 3.75
CA THR A 161 -5.21 21.19 3.39
C THR A 161 -4.22 22.35 3.43
N ASP A 162 -3.47 22.46 4.53
CA ASP A 162 -2.49 23.53 4.71
C ASP A 162 -1.25 23.38 3.82
N VAL A 163 -0.87 22.15 3.45
CA VAL A 163 0.31 21.89 2.62
C VAL A 163 0.04 22.06 1.12
N SER A 164 -1.21 21.99 0.64
CA SER A 164 -1.52 22.19 -0.79
C SER A 164 -1.15 23.58 -1.34
N ASP A 165 -0.98 24.58 -0.48
CA ASP A 165 -0.57 25.92 -0.87
C ASP A 165 0.96 26.08 -0.96
N SER A 166 1.72 25.05 -0.57
CA SER A 166 3.18 25.04 -0.66
C SER A 166 3.65 24.36 -1.93
N THR A 167 4.33 25.10 -2.80
CA THR A 167 4.94 24.61 -4.05
C THR A 167 6.08 23.59 -3.83
N GLU A 168 6.47 23.35 -2.57
CA GLU A 168 7.48 22.36 -2.20
C GLU A 168 6.82 21.08 -1.64
N SER A 169 6.88 19.99 -2.41
CA SER A 169 6.62 18.62 -1.93
C SER A 169 7.53 18.16 -0.77
N ALA A 170 8.52 18.97 -0.39
CA ALA A 170 9.55 18.68 0.61
C ALA A 170 9.12 18.94 2.07
N GLY A 171 7.84 19.21 2.35
CA GLY A 171 7.37 19.62 3.68
C GLY A 171 6.43 18.69 4.43
N LEU A 172 5.75 17.81 3.73
CA LEU A 172 4.74 16.94 4.34
C LEU A 172 5.36 15.87 5.24
N GLY A 173 6.57 15.40 4.93
CA GLY A 173 7.21 14.29 5.65
C GLY A 173 7.40 14.53 7.15
N LEU A 174 7.91 15.71 7.54
CA LEU A 174 8.06 16.05 8.96
C LEU A 174 6.72 16.18 9.68
N VAL A 175 5.71 16.74 9.01
CA VAL A 175 4.35 16.83 9.54
C VAL A 175 3.77 15.43 9.75
N LEU A 176 3.94 14.56 8.77
CA LEU A 176 3.46 13.18 8.82
C LEU A 176 4.15 12.39 9.94
N ILE A 177 5.46 12.59 10.16
CA ILE A 177 6.17 12.01 11.30
C ILE A 177 5.50 12.44 12.61
N GLN A 178 5.18 13.73 12.79
CA GLN A 178 4.51 14.19 14.02
C GLN A 178 3.15 13.51 14.23
N LEU A 179 2.34 13.39 13.17
CA LEU A 179 1.04 12.73 13.22
C LEU A 179 1.17 11.22 13.48
N LEU A 180 2.13 10.55 12.83
CA LEU A 180 2.45 9.11 13.03
C LEU A 180 2.76 8.83 14.49
N LEU A 181 3.59 9.67 15.11
CA LEU A 181 4.02 9.50 16.50
C LEU A 181 2.90 9.80 17.49
N LYS A 182 2.07 10.80 17.22
CA LYS A 182 0.88 11.12 18.02
C LYS A 182 -0.12 9.96 17.99
N ASN A 183 -0.45 9.46 16.81
CA ASN A 183 -1.48 8.43 16.61
C ASN A 183 -1.04 7.05 17.11
N SER A 184 0.24 6.70 16.97
CA SER A 184 0.80 5.46 17.49
C SER A 184 0.98 5.43 19.02
N GLY A 185 0.77 6.56 19.69
CA GLY A 185 0.96 6.68 21.13
C GLY A 185 2.41 6.74 21.59
N ILE A 186 3.35 6.97 20.65
CA ILE A 186 4.77 7.21 20.97
C ILE A 186 4.95 8.62 21.53
N GLY A 187 4.22 9.61 20.99
CA GLY A 187 4.32 11.02 21.35
C GLY A 187 5.29 11.79 20.44
N SER A 188 4.87 12.98 20.00
CA SER A 188 5.66 13.85 19.11
C SER A 188 6.97 14.33 19.76
N GLU A 189 7.00 14.46 21.09
CA GLU A 189 8.16 14.91 21.87
C GLU A 189 9.32 13.90 21.88
N LYS A 190 9.05 12.66 21.47
CA LYS A 190 10.08 11.62 21.29
C LYS A 190 10.88 11.77 20.01
N PHE A 191 10.45 12.66 19.11
CA PHE A 191 11.18 13.03 17.93
C PHE A 191 11.83 14.41 18.08
N LYS A 192 13.12 14.49 17.77
CA LYS A 192 13.89 15.74 17.88
C LYS A 192 14.91 15.83 16.76
N ILE A 193 15.20 17.04 16.31
CA ILE A 193 16.26 17.33 15.34
C ILE A 193 17.24 18.30 16.00
N PHE A 194 18.53 17.99 15.93
CA PHE A 194 19.61 18.81 16.46
C PHE A 194 20.71 18.96 15.41
N THR A 195 21.48 20.04 15.50
CA THR A 195 22.66 20.29 14.69
C THR A 195 23.78 20.86 15.54
N ASN A 196 25.03 20.56 15.19
CA ASN A 196 26.23 21.15 15.80
C ASN A 196 27.16 21.79 14.75
N ASP A 197 26.56 22.32 13.66
CA ASP A 197 27.22 22.91 12.48
C ASP A 197 28.06 21.95 11.63
N LYS A 198 28.28 20.71 12.08
CA LYS A 198 28.99 19.66 11.32
C LYS A 198 28.07 18.50 10.96
N ILE A 199 27.19 18.13 11.88
CA ILE A 199 26.29 17.00 11.74
C ILE A 199 24.88 17.47 12.03
N THR A 200 23.95 17.04 11.20
CA THR A 200 22.51 17.09 11.50
C THR A 200 22.09 15.72 12.00
N ARG A 201 21.42 15.68 13.16
CA ARG A 201 20.96 14.44 13.81
C ARG A 201 19.47 14.53 14.09
N ALA A 202 18.70 13.61 13.52
CA ALA A 202 17.30 13.37 13.86
C ALA A 202 17.20 12.14 14.77
N THR A 203 16.56 12.26 15.93
CA THR A 203 16.42 11.18 16.91
C THR A 203 14.96 10.81 17.10
N LEU A 204 14.66 9.51 17.21
CA LEU A 204 13.36 8.96 17.59
C LEU A 204 13.55 8.01 18.77
N SER A 205 12.75 8.17 19.83
CA SER A 205 12.76 7.25 20.99
C SER A 205 11.42 6.55 21.13
N VAL A 206 11.40 5.23 21.00
CA VAL A 206 10.19 4.42 21.19
C VAL A 206 10.15 3.97 22.65
N PRO A 207 9.17 4.42 23.45
CA PRO A 207 9.09 4.09 24.86
C PRO A 207 8.66 2.63 25.09
N GLU A 208 8.86 2.15 26.33
CA GLU A 208 8.37 0.83 26.76
C GLU A 208 6.84 0.74 26.64
N VAL A 209 6.13 1.79 27.00
CA VAL A 209 4.67 1.85 26.91
C VAL A 209 4.27 2.93 25.91
N THR A 210 3.49 2.53 24.91
CA THR A 210 2.80 3.46 24.00
C THR A 210 1.34 3.55 24.42
N THR A 211 0.76 4.74 24.35
CA THR A 211 -0.68 4.94 24.62
C THR A 211 -1.34 5.45 23.34
N PRO A 212 -1.78 4.56 22.43
CA PRO A 212 -2.39 4.99 21.17
C PRO A 212 -3.57 5.92 21.42
N VAL A 213 -3.65 6.99 20.66
CA VAL A 213 -4.82 7.88 20.72
C VAL A 213 -5.89 7.25 19.85
N GLU A 214 -7.07 6.98 20.41
CA GLU A 214 -8.19 6.53 19.60
C GLU A 214 -8.58 7.66 18.64
N ILE A 215 -8.43 7.38 17.34
CA ILE A 215 -8.77 8.33 16.29
C ILE A 215 -10.28 8.26 16.07
N GLN A 216 -11.02 9.17 16.69
CA GLN A 216 -12.41 9.45 16.35
C GLN A 216 -12.45 10.66 15.43
N THR A 217 -12.50 10.42 14.12
CA THR A 217 -12.65 11.49 13.12
C THR A 217 -14.08 11.56 12.60
N ASP A 218 -14.50 12.75 12.18
CA ASP A 218 -15.76 12.94 11.45
C ASP A 218 -15.79 12.08 10.18
N LEU A 219 -14.64 11.88 9.54
CA LEU A 219 -14.49 11.01 8.37
C LEU A 219 -14.82 9.54 8.71
N LYS A 220 -14.33 9.01 9.83
CA LYS A 220 -14.66 7.64 10.28
C LYS A 220 -16.17 7.48 10.46
N THR A 221 -16.80 8.43 11.14
CA THR A 221 -18.26 8.41 11.37
C THR A 221 -19.03 8.48 10.05
N LYS A 222 -18.63 9.36 9.12
CA LYS A 222 -19.22 9.43 7.77
C LYS A 222 -19.08 8.12 7.01
N LEU A 223 -17.91 7.49 7.03
CA LEU A 223 -17.66 6.21 6.35
C LEU A 223 -18.52 5.07 6.91
N LEU A 224 -18.66 4.97 8.23
CA LEU A 224 -19.54 3.98 8.85
C LEU A 224 -21.00 4.23 8.49
N ASN A 225 -21.46 5.50 8.50
CA ASN A 225 -22.80 5.85 8.07
C ASN A 225 -23.04 5.56 6.57
N GLU A 226 -22.02 5.75 5.71
CA GLU A 226 -22.08 5.38 4.28
C GLU A 226 -22.23 3.86 4.11
N ILE A 227 -21.47 3.07 4.87
CA ILE A 227 -21.62 1.60 4.91
C ILE A 227 -23.05 1.24 5.29
N ASP A 228 -23.60 1.84 6.35
CA ASP A 228 -24.97 1.59 6.80
C ASP A 228 -26.04 2.06 5.80
N GLY A 229 -25.80 3.18 5.12
CA GLY A 229 -26.69 3.75 4.11
C GLY A 229 -26.71 3.01 2.77
N LEU A 230 -25.68 2.21 2.46
CA LEU A 230 -25.66 1.43 1.23
C LEU A 230 -26.80 0.39 1.19
N PRO A 231 -27.50 0.26 0.04
CA PRO A 231 -28.55 -0.74 -0.09
C PRO A 231 -27.98 -2.16 0.00
N PRO A 232 -28.79 -3.14 0.42
CA PRO A 232 -28.42 -4.54 0.28
C PRO A 232 -28.26 -4.91 -1.21
N LEU A 233 -27.65 -6.05 -1.47
CA LEU A 233 -27.64 -6.62 -2.82
C LEU A 233 -29.07 -6.72 -3.38
N PRO A 234 -29.29 -6.42 -4.68
CA PRO A 234 -30.61 -6.50 -5.28
C PRO A 234 -31.28 -7.85 -5.04
N HIS A 235 -32.57 -7.84 -4.66
CA HIS A 235 -33.33 -9.05 -4.34
C HIS A 235 -33.28 -10.11 -5.47
N SER A 236 -33.24 -9.67 -6.73
CA SER A 236 -33.09 -10.58 -7.87
C SER A 236 -31.78 -11.35 -7.85
N LEU A 237 -30.68 -10.77 -7.37
CA LEU A 237 -29.38 -11.44 -7.27
C LEU A 237 -29.30 -12.31 -6.02
N THR A 238 -29.77 -11.82 -4.87
CA THR A 238 -29.75 -12.59 -3.62
C THR A 238 -30.62 -13.84 -3.71
N LYS A 239 -31.76 -13.78 -4.40
CA LYS A 239 -32.58 -14.96 -4.71
C LYS A 239 -31.79 -16.03 -5.47
N ILE A 240 -31.03 -15.64 -6.50
CA ILE A 240 -30.22 -16.58 -7.28
C ILE A 240 -29.08 -17.14 -6.43
N ILE A 241 -28.42 -16.31 -5.61
CA ILE A 241 -27.38 -16.75 -4.67
C ILE A 241 -27.92 -17.78 -3.67
N GLN A 242 -29.12 -17.55 -3.12
CA GLN A 242 -29.79 -18.49 -2.21
C GLN A 242 -30.08 -19.83 -2.90
N LEU A 243 -30.58 -19.81 -4.14
CA LEU A 243 -30.78 -21.03 -4.92
C LEU A 243 -29.46 -21.76 -5.18
N CYS A 244 -28.37 -21.04 -5.47
CA CYS A 244 -27.03 -21.64 -5.64
C CYS A 244 -26.46 -22.25 -4.34
N ASN A 245 -26.92 -21.78 -3.17
CA ASN A 245 -26.48 -22.27 -1.86
C ASN A 245 -27.32 -23.44 -1.35
N ASN A 246 -28.54 -23.63 -1.89
CA ASN A 246 -29.41 -24.73 -1.51
C ASN A 246 -29.04 -25.99 -2.30
N PRO A 247 -28.55 -27.06 -1.65
CA PRO A 247 -28.14 -28.30 -2.32
C PRO A 247 -29.28 -29.01 -3.06
N ASP A 248 -30.54 -28.73 -2.70
CA ASP A 248 -31.74 -29.33 -3.32
C ASP A 248 -32.30 -28.51 -4.49
N SER A 249 -31.65 -27.40 -4.86
CA SER A 249 -32.15 -26.54 -5.95
C SER A 249 -31.91 -27.11 -7.33
N ASP A 250 -32.94 -27.05 -8.17
CA ASP A 250 -32.85 -27.39 -9.59
C ASP A 250 -32.12 -26.30 -10.38
N LEU A 251 -31.13 -26.71 -11.18
CA LEU A 251 -30.40 -25.84 -12.10
C LEU A 251 -31.34 -25.14 -13.10
N HIS A 252 -32.48 -25.74 -13.45
CA HIS A 252 -33.47 -25.13 -14.33
C HIS A 252 -34.13 -23.89 -13.69
N MET A 253 -34.45 -23.97 -12.40
CA MET A 253 -34.98 -22.82 -11.64
C MET A 253 -33.94 -21.69 -11.58
N ILE A 254 -32.67 -22.03 -11.35
CA ILE A 254 -31.57 -21.07 -11.35
C ILE A 254 -31.45 -20.38 -12.71
N SER A 255 -31.48 -21.14 -13.82
CA SER A 255 -31.40 -20.54 -15.16
C SER A 255 -32.58 -19.62 -15.47
N GLN A 256 -33.81 -20.00 -15.07
CA GLN A 256 -35.00 -19.17 -15.29
C GLN A 256 -34.94 -17.84 -14.53
N GLU A 257 -34.37 -17.82 -13.32
CA GLU A 257 -34.19 -16.56 -12.59
C GLU A 257 -33.10 -15.67 -13.22
N ILE A 258 -32.02 -16.27 -13.75
CA ILE A 258 -30.96 -15.53 -14.46
C ILE A 258 -31.48 -14.92 -15.76
N GLU A 259 -32.31 -15.66 -16.51
CA GLU A 259 -32.90 -15.22 -17.79
C GLU A 259 -33.75 -13.95 -17.66
N LYS A 260 -34.28 -13.66 -16.47
CA LYS A 260 -35.00 -12.40 -16.17
C LYS A 260 -34.09 -11.18 -16.14
N ASN A 261 -32.76 -11.38 -16.14
CA ASN A 261 -31.76 -10.32 -16.11
C ASN A 261 -30.86 -10.43 -17.36
N PRO A 262 -31.16 -9.66 -18.43
CA PRO A 262 -30.40 -9.75 -19.69
C PRO A 262 -28.91 -9.44 -19.56
N ALA A 263 -28.54 -8.51 -18.67
CA ALA A 263 -27.13 -8.17 -18.43
C ALA A 263 -26.38 -9.35 -17.79
N LEU A 264 -26.95 -9.93 -16.74
CA LEU A 264 -26.37 -11.11 -16.09
C LEU A 264 -26.34 -12.33 -17.02
N SER A 265 -27.37 -12.50 -17.84
CA SER A 265 -27.43 -13.54 -18.88
C SER A 265 -26.29 -13.40 -19.88
N ALA A 266 -26.03 -12.18 -20.35
CA ALA A 266 -24.92 -11.89 -21.25
C ALA A 266 -23.56 -12.13 -20.58
N ASP A 267 -23.39 -11.67 -19.33
CA ASP A 267 -22.16 -11.89 -18.55
C ASP A 267 -21.87 -13.38 -18.35
N LEU A 268 -22.90 -14.17 -18.02
CA LEU A 268 -22.78 -15.62 -17.82
C LEU A 268 -22.47 -16.35 -19.14
N LEU A 269 -23.12 -15.97 -20.24
CA LEU A 269 -22.83 -16.54 -21.55
C LEU A 269 -21.40 -16.20 -22.00
N LYS A 270 -20.95 -14.96 -21.80
CA LYS A 270 -19.57 -14.54 -22.08
C LYS A 270 -18.58 -15.35 -21.25
N LEU A 271 -18.84 -15.52 -19.95
CA LEU A 271 -18.03 -16.33 -19.07
C LEU A 271 -17.96 -17.79 -19.55
N SER A 272 -19.12 -18.41 -19.82
CA SER A 272 -19.19 -19.82 -20.26
C SER A 272 -18.53 -20.10 -21.62
N ASN A 273 -18.39 -19.08 -22.48
CA ASN A 273 -17.72 -19.20 -23.78
C ASN A 273 -16.26 -18.70 -23.77
N SER A 274 -15.76 -18.26 -22.62
CA SER A 274 -14.35 -17.88 -22.48
C SER A 274 -13.44 -19.08 -22.76
N ALA A 275 -12.20 -18.83 -23.18
CA ALA A 275 -11.22 -19.87 -23.52
C ALA A 275 -11.02 -20.95 -22.43
N PHE A 276 -11.38 -20.64 -21.19
CA PHE A 276 -11.33 -21.55 -20.06
C PHE A 276 -12.50 -22.55 -19.99
N PHE A 277 -13.72 -22.09 -20.28
CA PHE A 277 -14.95 -22.90 -20.26
C PHE A 277 -15.34 -23.44 -21.63
N ALA A 278 -14.67 -22.98 -22.68
CA ALA A 278 -14.90 -23.36 -24.06
C ALA A 278 -14.77 -24.88 -24.25
N ASN A 279 -15.92 -25.54 -24.40
CA ASN A 279 -16.01 -26.88 -24.97
C ASN A 279 -15.87 -26.79 -26.50
N ARG A 280 -15.78 -27.94 -27.19
CA ARG A 280 -15.73 -28.01 -28.68
C ARG A 280 -16.91 -27.30 -29.39
N SER A 281 -17.95 -26.90 -28.66
CA SER A 281 -19.15 -26.22 -29.16
C SER A 281 -19.48 -24.98 -28.32
N GLN A 282 -19.89 -23.89 -28.99
CA GLN A 282 -20.35 -22.65 -28.37
C GLN A 282 -21.58 -22.87 -27.46
N VAL A 283 -21.54 -22.35 -26.24
CA VAL A 283 -22.64 -22.35 -25.27
C VAL A 283 -23.62 -21.23 -25.63
N SER A 284 -24.88 -21.59 -25.91
CA SER A 284 -25.91 -20.65 -26.40
C SER A 284 -27.15 -20.54 -25.49
N SER A 285 -27.19 -21.27 -24.38
CA SER A 285 -28.31 -21.22 -23.41
C SER A 285 -27.82 -21.02 -21.99
N ILE A 286 -28.62 -20.35 -21.17
CA ILE A 286 -28.30 -20.06 -19.76
C ILE A 286 -28.17 -21.34 -18.94
N LEU A 287 -29.06 -22.31 -19.14
CA LEU A 287 -28.97 -23.60 -18.45
C LEU A 287 -27.64 -24.33 -18.75
N GLN A 288 -27.20 -24.34 -20.00
CA GLN A 288 -25.89 -24.91 -20.34
C GLN A 288 -24.75 -24.10 -19.72
N ALA A 289 -24.85 -22.77 -19.73
CA ALA A 289 -23.85 -21.91 -19.11
C ALA A 289 -23.73 -22.16 -17.61
N VAL A 290 -24.85 -22.31 -16.87
CA VAL A 290 -24.86 -22.67 -15.45
C VAL A 290 -24.18 -24.02 -15.20
N LYS A 291 -24.43 -25.02 -16.06
CA LYS A 291 -23.79 -26.35 -15.95
C LYS A 291 -22.28 -26.31 -16.18
N VAL A 292 -21.84 -25.54 -17.17
CA VAL A 292 -20.44 -25.41 -17.55
C VAL A 292 -19.66 -24.59 -16.51
N VAL A 293 -20.22 -23.45 -16.10
CA VAL A 293 -19.58 -22.53 -15.15
C VAL A 293 -19.61 -23.09 -13.72
N GLY A 294 -20.71 -23.76 -13.35
CA GLY A 294 -20.94 -24.29 -12.02
C GLY A 294 -21.42 -23.25 -11.01
N LEU A 295 -22.11 -23.71 -9.96
CA LEU A 295 -22.79 -22.84 -9.00
C LEU A 295 -21.83 -21.92 -8.23
N LYS A 296 -20.62 -22.38 -7.89
CA LYS A 296 -19.64 -21.55 -7.17
C LYS A 296 -19.20 -20.34 -8.00
N ASN A 297 -18.84 -20.54 -9.26
CA ASN A 297 -18.42 -19.46 -10.16
C ASN A 297 -19.59 -18.55 -10.56
N LEU A 298 -20.80 -19.10 -10.66
CA LEU A 298 -22.02 -18.31 -10.85
C LEU A 298 -22.26 -17.35 -9.66
N ARG A 299 -22.13 -17.80 -8.41
CA ARG A 299 -22.24 -16.92 -7.23
C ARG A 299 -21.24 -15.78 -7.28
N ASN A 300 -19.99 -16.10 -7.61
CA ASN A 300 -18.93 -15.13 -7.77
C ASN A 300 -19.27 -14.06 -8.82
N LEU A 301 -19.81 -14.46 -9.98
CA LEU A 301 -20.31 -13.53 -10.98
C LEU A 301 -21.45 -12.64 -10.44
N LEU A 302 -22.40 -13.23 -9.72
CA LEU A 302 -23.53 -12.49 -9.11
C LEU A 302 -23.05 -11.43 -8.11
N TYR A 303 -22.06 -11.77 -7.28
CA TYR A 303 -21.45 -10.80 -6.36
C TYR A 303 -20.82 -9.65 -7.14
N VAL A 304 -19.96 -9.93 -8.13
CA VAL A 304 -19.31 -8.90 -8.95
C VAL A 304 -20.33 -7.99 -9.63
N SER A 305 -21.33 -8.55 -10.32
CA SER A 305 -22.36 -7.76 -11.01
C SER A 305 -23.20 -6.94 -10.02
N GLY A 306 -23.49 -7.49 -8.84
CA GLY A 306 -24.23 -6.81 -7.78
C GLY A 306 -23.46 -5.63 -7.18
N VAL A 307 -22.21 -5.85 -6.79
CA VAL A 307 -21.31 -4.81 -6.28
C VAL A 307 -21.15 -3.71 -7.31
N ARG A 308 -20.84 -4.06 -8.56
CA ARG A 308 -20.65 -3.10 -9.64
C ARG A 308 -21.87 -2.24 -9.85
N LYS A 309 -23.07 -2.83 -9.85
CA LYS A 309 -24.33 -2.10 -9.98
C LYS A 309 -24.56 -1.10 -8.85
N ILE A 310 -24.30 -1.50 -7.60
CA ILE A 310 -24.48 -0.62 -6.44
C ILE A 310 -23.44 0.51 -6.48
N MET A 311 -22.16 0.16 -6.64
CA MET A 311 -21.05 1.11 -6.61
C MET A 311 -21.12 2.12 -7.75
N ASP A 312 -21.33 1.67 -8.99
CA ASP A 312 -21.45 2.56 -10.14
C ASP A 312 -22.72 3.43 -10.05
N GLY A 313 -23.79 2.91 -9.43
CA GLY A 313 -25.05 3.63 -9.23
C GLY A 313 -24.97 4.72 -8.15
N GLN A 314 -24.25 4.46 -7.06
CA GLN A 314 -24.13 5.40 -5.94
C GLN A 314 -23.01 6.41 -6.12
N TYR A 315 -21.84 5.97 -6.61
CA TYR A 315 -20.62 6.77 -6.61
C TYR A 315 -20.14 7.15 -8.02
N GLY A 316 -20.88 6.75 -9.06
CA GLY A 316 -20.47 6.89 -10.44
C GLY A 316 -19.38 5.91 -10.84
N LYS A 317 -18.99 5.95 -12.11
CA LYS A 317 -17.98 5.02 -12.65
C LYS A 317 -16.58 5.43 -12.20
N MET A 318 -16.10 4.84 -11.11
CA MET A 318 -14.69 4.96 -10.69
C MET A 318 -13.81 4.02 -11.52
N MET A 319 -13.61 4.38 -12.79
CA MET A 319 -12.96 3.49 -13.76
C MET A 319 -11.55 3.09 -13.32
N ASP A 320 -10.77 4.00 -12.71
CA ASP A 320 -9.45 3.69 -12.16
C ASP A 320 -9.45 2.49 -11.19
N VAL A 321 -10.45 2.40 -10.30
CA VAL A 321 -10.55 1.31 -9.31
C VAL A 321 -10.94 0.01 -10.03
N TRP A 322 -11.90 0.06 -10.96
CA TRP A 322 -12.29 -1.12 -11.73
C TRP A 322 -11.19 -1.62 -12.65
N ASP A 323 -10.44 -0.74 -13.29
CA ASP A 323 -9.35 -1.09 -14.20
C ASP A 323 -8.20 -1.76 -13.44
N HIS A 324 -7.83 -1.21 -12.28
CA HIS A 324 -6.87 -1.83 -11.36
C HIS A 324 -7.35 -3.21 -10.91
N SER A 325 -8.55 -3.32 -10.34
CA SER A 325 -9.10 -4.60 -9.89
C SER A 325 -9.24 -5.63 -11.01
N SER A 326 -9.55 -5.20 -12.25
CA SER A 326 -9.62 -6.09 -13.41
C SER A 326 -8.25 -6.65 -13.80
N ARG A 327 -7.20 -5.81 -13.74
CA ARG A 327 -5.81 -6.24 -13.92
C ARG A 327 -5.38 -7.21 -12.82
N CYS A 328 -5.64 -6.88 -11.55
CA CYS A 328 -5.36 -7.74 -10.41
C CYS A 328 -6.07 -9.10 -10.54
N SER A 329 -7.35 -9.11 -10.94
CA SER A 329 -8.11 -10.33 -11.22
C SER A 329 -7.42 -11.21 -12.28
N TYR A 330 -6.97 -10.62 -13.38
CA TYR A 330 -6.28 -11.35 -14.43
C TYR A 330 -4.93 -11.91 -13.94
N TYR A 331 -4.14 -11.07 -13.27
CA TYR A 331 -2.82 -11.43 -12.77
C TYR A 331 -2.92 -12.54 -11.72
N ALA A 332 -3.87 -12.44 -10.80
CA ALA A 332 -4.09 -13.43 -9.74
C ALA A 332 -4.50 -14.78 -10.33
N ARG A 333 -5.35 -14.77 -11.38
CA ARG A 333 -5.71 -16.00 -12.11
C ARG A 333 -4.50 -16.62 -12.79
N TYR A 334 -3.69 -15.82 -13.49
CA TYR A 334 -2.47 -16.28 -14.16
C TYR A 334 -1.50 -16.90 -13.14
N LEU A 335 -1.21 -16.19 -12.05
CA LEU A 335 -0.33 -16.69 -10.98
C LEU A 335 -0.88 -17.97 -10.35
N ALA A 336 -2.19 -18.05 -10.11
CA ALA A 336 -2.80 -19.25 -9.58
C ALA A 336 -2.59 -20.46 -10.51
N THR A 337 -2.78 -20.27 -11.83
CA THR A 337 -2.56 -21.35 -12.79
C THR A 337 -1.10 -21.79 -12.89
N GLU A 338 -0.14 -20.86 -12.85
CA GLU A 338 1.30 -21.19 -12.89
C GLU A 338 1.76 -21.90 -11.60
N ASN A 339 1.12 -21.62 -10.46
CA ASN A 339 1.39 -22.30 -9.18
C ASN A 339 0.64 -23.63 -9.03
N ASN A 340 0.17 -24.22 -10.14
CA ASN A 340 -0.54 -25.51 -10.19
C ASN A 340 -1.85 -25.55 -9.38
N HIS A 341 -2.46 -24.40 -9.07
CA HIS A 341 -3.81 -24.43 -8.53
C HIS A 341 -4.77 -25.00 -9.55
N THR A 342 -5.77 -25.75 -9.07
CA THR A 342 -6.88 -26.15 -9.94
C THR A 342 -7.55 -24.91 -10.51
N ASN A 343 -8.04 -24.98 -11.74
CA ASN A 343 -8.69 -23.83 -12.36
C ASN A 343 -9.89 -23.30 -11.55
N LYS A 344 -10.58 -24.17 -10.80
CA LYS A 344 -11.66 -23.77 -9.87
C LYS A 344 -11.15 -22.84 -8.78
N ILE A 345 -9.96 -23.10 -8.23
CA ILE A 345 -9.32 -22.26 -7.21
C ILE A 345 -8.84 -20.95 -7.84
N ALA A 346 -8.25 -21.01 -9.04
CA ALA A 346 -7.81 -19.83 -9.78
C ALA A 346 -8.96 -18.83 -10.07
N ASP A 347 -10.16 -19.30 -10.39
CA ASP A 347 -11.32 -18.42 -10.61
C ASP A 347 -11.82 -17.76 -9.31
N ILE A 348 -11.76 -18.46 -8.18
CA ILE A 348 -12.10 -17.88 -6.87
C ILE A 348 -11.10 -16.78 -6.52
N ILE A 349 -9.81 -17.06 -6.72
CA ILE A 349 -8.72 -16.08 -6.56
C ILE A 349 -8.97 -14.86 -7.45
N ALA A 350 -9.33 -15.07 -8.73
CA ALA A 350 -9.59 -14.00 -9.68
C ALA A 350 -10.74 -13.09 -9.21
N VAL A 351 -11.87 -13.69 -8.81
CA VAL A 351 -13.04 -12.94 -8.32
C VAL A 351 -12.72 -12.19 -7.03
N SER A 352 -11.98 -12.84 -6.12
CA SER A 352 -11.53 -12.22 -4.88
C SER A 352 -10.65 -11.01 -5.18
N ALA A 353 -9.71 -11.13 -6.11
CA ALA A 353 -8.87 -10.03 -6.58
C ALA A 353 -9.67 -8.94 -7.32
N LEU A 354 -10.77 -9.26 -8.01
CA LEU A 354 -11.65 -8.25 -8.61
C LEU A 354 -12.39 -7.40 -7.56
N LEU A 355 -12.66 -7.98 -6.39
CA LEU A 355 -13.42 -7.35 -5.31
C LEU A 355 -12.53 -6.85 -4.16
N HIS A 356 -11.22 -7.09 -4.19
CA HIS A 356 -10.33 -6.81 -3.06
C HIS A 356 -10.34 -5.33 -2.62
N ASP A 357 -10.55 -4.44 -3.58
CA ASP A 357 -10.43 -2.99 -3.43
C ASP A 357 -11.77 -2.26 -3.26
N ILE A 358 -12.88 -2.99 -3.01
CA ILE A 358 -14.21 -2.37 -2.92
C ILE A 358 -14.31 -1.30 -1.82
N GLY A 359 -13.48 -1.37 -0.78
CA GLY A 359 -13.42 -0.33 0.25
C GLY A 359 -12.89 1.02 -0.25
N LYS A 360 -12.15 1.07 -1.37
CA LYS A 360 -11.69 2.33 -1.97
C LYS A 360 -12.85 3.18 -2.50
N PHE A 361 -13.98 2.56 -2.89
CA PHE A 361 -15.18 3.31 -3.28
C PHE A 361 -15.71 4.17 -2.13
N LEU A 362 -15.70 3.64 -0.90
CA LEU A 362 -16.12 4.38 0.29
C LEU A 362 -15.15 5.52 0.64
N LEU A 363 -13.84 5.25 0.59
CA LEU A 363 -12.85 6.30 0.83
C LEU A 363 -13.06 7.47 -0.16
N LEU A 364 -13.18 7.14 -1.44
CA LEU A 364 -13.32 8.12 -2.51
C LEU A 364 -14.70 8.79 -2.54
N SER A 365 -15.75 8.19 -1.96
CA SER A 365 -17.08 8.81 -1.90
C SER A 365 -17.16 9.91 -0.85
N VAL A 366 -16.48 9.75 0.29
CA VAL A 366 -16.53 10.71 1.40
C VAL A 366 -15.63 11.92 1.13
N ASP A 367 -14.40 11.71 0.66
CA ASP A 367 -13.50 12.81 0.28
C ASP A 367 -12.49 12.38 -0.80
N ARG A 368 -12.94 12.40 -2.05
CA ARG A 368 -12.13 11.99 -3.20
C ARG A 368 -10.79 12.73 -3.30
N ALA A 369 -10.79 14.04 -3.04
CA ALA A 369 -9.60 14.87 -3.20
C ALA A 369 -8.55 14.52 -2.15
N PHE A 370 -8.97 14.36 -0.90
CA PHE A 370 -8.09 13.97 0.20
C PHE A 370 -7.48 12.59 -0.02
N PHE A 371 -8.28 11.56 -0.33
CA PHE A 371 -7.75 10.20 -0.51
C PHE A 371 -6.90 10.06 -1.79
N LYS A 372 -7.15 10.85 -2.84
CA LYS A 372 -6.24 10.93 -4.00
C LYS A 372 -4.90 11.59 -3.64
N LYS A 373 -4.87 12.57 -2.73
CA LYS A 373 -3.62 13.15 -2.20
C LYS A 373 -2.85 12.10 -1.38
N ILE A 374 -3.53 11.32 -0.53
CA ILE A 374 -2.92 10.20 0.20
C ILE A 374 -2.29 9.20 -0.79
N GLU A 375 -3.06 8.75 -1.79
CA GLU A 375 -2.58 7.80 -2.81
C GLU A 375 -1.32 8.35 -3.50
N THR A 376 -1.35 9.62 -3.93
CA THR A 376 -0.22 10.27 -4.61
C THR A 376 1.02 10.34 -3.73
N TYR A 377 0.85 10.68 -2.45
CA TYR A 377 1.98 10.74 -1.51
C TYR A 377 2.59 9.35 -1.28
N GLN A 378 1.78 8.30 -1.14
CA GLN A 378 2.28 6.93 -0.95
C GLN A 378 3.13 6.44 -2.13
N ARG A 379 2.77 6.80 -3.37
CA ARG A 379 3.57 6.47 -4.57
C ARG A 379 4.99 7.01 -4.48
N GLY A 380 5.20 8.14 -3.79
CA GLY A 380 6.53 8.75 -3.63
C GLY A 380 7.36 8.18 -2.48
N VAL A 381 6.76 7.34 -1.61
CA VAL A 381 7.40 6.82 -0.40
C VAL A 381 7.78 5.35 -0.53
N ASP A 382 7.30 4.60 -1.54
CA ASP A 382 7.64 3.18 -1.78
C ASP A 382 7.59 2.32 -0.49
N SER A 383 6.59 2.53 0.36
CA SER A 383 6.45 1.80 1.64
C SER A 383 5.79 0.44 1.44
N GLY A 384 6.19 -0.54 2.26
CA GLY A 384 5.61 -1.89 2.25
C GLY A 384 4.11 -1.90 2.59
N ASN A 385 3.65 -0.96 3.43
CA ASN A 385 2.25 -0.81 3.79
C ASN A 385 1.59 0.39 3.09
N SER A 386 0.67 0.12 2.15
CA SER A 386 -0.16 1.12 1.45
C SER A 386 -1.38 1.57 2.27
N THR A 387 -1.65 0.96 3.42
CA THR A 387 -2.84 1.28 4.22
C THR A 387 -2.54 2.22 5.40
N LEU A 388 -1.27 2.40 5.77
CA LEU A 388 -0.87 3.14 6.96
C LEU A 388 -1.48 4.55 7.04
N LEU A 389 -1.47 5.30 5.94
CA LEU A 389 -2.01 6.66 5.94
C LEU A 389 -3.53 6.70 6.02
N GLU A 390 -4.22 5.68 5.52
CA GLU A 390 -5.66 5.53 5.70
C GLU A 390 -5.95 5.23 7.17
N GLU A 391 -5.27 4.25 7.76
CA GLU A 391 -5.39 3.89 9.17
C GLU A 391 -5.10 5.09 10.08
N MET A 392 -4.14 5.94 9.71
CA MET A 392 -3.88 7.19 10.43
C MET A 392 -4.94 8.27 10.25
N ALA A 393 -5.51 8.40 9.05
CA ALA A 393 -6.47 9.46 8.76
C ALA A 393 -7.84 9.17 9.37
N ILE A 394 -8.25 7.89 9.38
CA ILE A 394 -9.61 7.49 9.72
C ILE A 394 -9.68 6.36 10.76
N GLY A 395 -8.56 5.76 11.17
CA GLY A 395 -8.55 4.60 12.08
C GLY A 395 -8.93 3.27 11.40
N LEU A 396 -9.17 3.28 10.09
CA LEU A 396 -9.54 2.12 9.28
C LEU A 396 -8.80 2.18 7.94
N SER A 397 -8.60 1.04 7.31
CA SER A 397 -8.03 0.92 5.97
C SER A 397 -9.08 0.51 4.95
N HIS A 398 -8.83 0.71 3.65
CA HIS A 398 -9.74 0.23 2.60
C HIS A 398 -9.99 -1.30 2.64
N PRO A 399 -9.02 -2.18 3.00
CA PRO A 399 -9.31 -3.61 3.16
C PRO A 399 -10.32 -3.85 4.29
N GLN A 400 -10.20 -3.14 5.43
CA GLN A 400 -11.13 -3.26 6.55
C GLN A 400 -12.53 -2.72 6.20
N LEU A 401 -12.62 -1.59 5.51
CA LEU A 401 -13.89 -1.05 5.02
C LEU A 401 -14.54 -2.00 4.00
N GLY A 402 -13.75 -2.60 3.11
CA GLY A 402 -14.22 -3.61 2.18
C GLY A 402 -14.72 -4.86 2.88
N ALA A 403 -14.06 -5.30 3.96
CA ALA A 403 -14.49 -6.43 4.76
C ALA A 403 -15.83 -6.17 5.48
N LEU A 404 -16.04 -4.96 6.01
CA LEU A 404 -17.31 -4.54 6.59
C LEU A 404 -18.45 -4.55 5.55
N LEU A 405 -18.18 -4.10 4.32
CA LEU A 405 -19.13 -4.20 3.21
C LEU A 405 -19.44 -5.65 2.84
N ALA A 406 -18.39 -6.47 2.73
CA ALA A 406 -18.53 -7.89 2.41
C ALA A 406 -19.35 -8.62 3.48
N GLU A 407 -19.17 -8.27 4.76
CA GLU A 407 -20.00 -8.78 5.86
C GLU A 407 -21.46 -8.34 5.75
N LYS A 408 -21.71 -7.04 5.51
CA LYS A 408 -23.07 -6.51 5.30
C LYS A 408 -23.81 -7.20 4.15
N TRP A 409 -23.10 -7.61 3.10
CA TRP A 409 -23.66 -8.32 1.95
C TRP A 409 -23.58 -9.85 2.06
N GLU A 410 -23.23 -10.37 3.23
CA GLU A 410 -23.17 -11.81 3.53
C GLU A 410 -22.27 -12.57 2.52
N PHE A 411 -21.12 -11.99 2.20
CA PHE A 411 -20.14 -12.66 1.34
C PHE A 411 -19.58 -13.91 2.03
N PRO A 412 -19.25 -14.95 1.26
CA PRO A 412 -18.52 -16.10 1.75
C PRO A 412 -17.20 -15.71 2.44
N LEU A 413 -16.81 -16.51 3.43
CA LEU A 413 -15.62 -16.24 4.25
C LEU A 413 -14.34 -16.11 3.41
N ASP A 414 -14.19 -16.91 2.34
CA ASP A 414 -13.04 -16.84 1.43
C ASP A 414 -12.93 -15.47 0.74
N LEU A 415 -14.05 -14.91 0.26
CA LEU A 415 -14.07 -13.56 -0.31
C LEU A 415 -13.78 -12.49 0.75
N ARG A 416 -14.42 -12.57 1.94
CA ARG A 416 -14.23 -11.57 3.00
C ARG A 416 -12.78 -11.53 3.48
N VAL A 417 -12.16 -12.70 3.71
CA VAL A 417 -10.76 -12.82 4.11
C VAL A 417 -9.83 -12.31 3.02
N ALA A 418 -10.10 -12.61 1.75
CA ALA A 418 -9.32 -12.06 0.65
C ALA A 418 -9.37 -10.53 0.62
N ILE A 419 -10.56 -9.93 0.78
CA ILE A 419 -10.73 -8.47 0.83
C ILE A 419 -10.00 -7.89 2.03
N GLU A 420 -10.11 -8.48 3.22
CA GLU A 420 -9.52 -7.90 4.44
C GLU A 420 -7.99 -8.01 4.47
N TYR A 421 -7.42 -9.13 4.02
CA TYR A 421 -6.02 -9.46 4.23
C TYR A 421 -5.13 -9.32 2.99
N HIS A 422 -5.64 -8.82 1.85
CA HIS A 422 -4.85 -8.73 0.60
C HIS A 422 -3.57 -7.87 0.69
N HIS A 423 -3.45 -6.99 1.70
CA HIS A 423 -2.21 -6.26 2.01
C HIS A 423 -1.40 -6.85 3.17
N LYS A 424 -1.96 -7.81 3.93
CA LYS A 424 -1.38 -8.43 5.12
C LYS A 424 -1.54 -9.97 5.07
N PRO A 425 -1.04 -10.64 4.02
CA PRO A 425 -1.33 -12.05 3.75
C PRO A 425 -0.92 -13.00 4.90
N PHE A 426 0.15 -12.70 5.62
CA PHE A 426 0.60 -13.53 6.75
C PHE A 426 -0.35 -13.53 7.95
N LEU A 427 -1.24 -12.53 8.07
CA LEU A 427 -2.27 -12.47 9.11
C LEU A 427 -3.54 -13.24 8.72
N ALA A 428 -3.66 -13.67 7.45
CA ALA A 428 -4.81 -14.47 7.03
C ALA A 428 -4.84 -15.84 7.72
N PRO A 429 -6.04 -16.41 7.95
CA PRO A 429 -6.23 -17.78 8.42
C PRO A 429 -5.43 -18.78 7.57
N ALA A 430 -4.80 -19.76 8.21
CA ALA A 430 -3.85 -20.67 7.56
C ALA A 430 -4.45 -21.41 6.36
N GLU A 431 -5.74 -21.77 6.43
CA GLU A 431 -6.48 -22.49 5.40
C GLU A 431 -6.75 -21.65 4.14
N LEU A 432 -6.72 -20.32 4.27
CA LEU A 432 -6.98 -19.36 3.19
C LEU A 432 -5.76 -18.54 2.82
N ARG A 433 -4.66 -18.65 3.57
CA ARG A 433 -3.46 -17.83 3.41
C ARG A 433 -2.89 -17.90 2.00
N ASP A 434 -2.81 -19.09 1.43
CA ASP A 434 -2.26 -19.28 0.10
C ASP A 434 -3.08 -18.55 -0.99
N LEU A 435 -4.41 -18.55 -0.87
CA LEU A 435 -5.29 -17.73 -1.72
C LEU A 435 -4.99 -16.23 -1.58
N VAL A 436 -4.81 -15.75 -0.34
CA VAL A 436 -4.52 -14.33 -0.07
C VAL A 436 -3.14 -13.93 -0.57
N GLU A 437 -2.14 -14.80 -0.46
CA GLU A 437 -0.78 -14.57 -0.96
C GLU A 437 -0.75 -14.42 -2.49
N VAL A 438 -1.53 -15.21 -3.23
CA VAL A 438 -1.66 -15.03 -4.70
C VAL A 438 -2.28 -13.68 -5.04
N ILE A 439 -3.30 -13.26 -4.30
CA ILE A 439 -3.97 -11.96 -4.50
C ILE A 439 -3.03 -10.81 -4.16
N TYR A 440 -2.28 -10.92 -3.05
CA TYR A 440 -1.24 -9.96 -2.69
C TYR A 440 -0.22 -9.81 -3.83
N MET A 441 0.32 -10.91 -4.34
CA MET A 441 1.31 -10.86 -5.42
C MET A 441 0.74 -10.24 -6.70
N ALA A 442 -0.49 -10.59 -7.08
CA ALA A 442 -1.16 -9.99 -8.22
C ALA A 442 -1.36 -8.48 -8.06
N ASN A 443 -1.77 -8.05 -6.87
CA ASN A 443 -1.93 -6.64 -6.53
C ASN A 443 -0.60 -5.90 -6.62
N MET A 444 0.47 -6.44 -6.03
CA MET A 444 1.79 -5.83 -6.08
C MET A 444 2.37 -5.76 -7.51
N MET A 445 2.12 -6.77 -8.34
CA MET A 445 2.49 -6.75 -9.75
C MET A 445 1.72 -5.69 -10.56
N ALA A 446 0.42 -5.52 -10.27
CA ALA A 446 -0.40 -4.48 -10.90
C ALA A 446 0.01 -3.08 -10.44
N ASP A 447 0.25 -2.88 -9.14
CA ASP A 447 0.77 -1.62 -8.59
C ASP A 447 2.14 -1.26 -9.19
N TYR A 448 3.01 -2.25 -9.38
CA TYR A 448 4.30 -2.06 -10.05
C TYR A 448 4.12 -1.63 -11.51
N HIS A 449 3.23 -2.30 -12.25
CA HIS A 449 2.93 -1.92 -13.63
C HIS A 449 2.39 -0.48 -13.73
N GLU A 450 1.53 -0.10 -12.79
CA GLU A 450 0.91 1.22 -12.71
C GLU A 450 1.83 2.29 -12.11
N GLN A 451 3.08 1.95 -11.79
CA GLN A 451 4.07 2.84 -11.17
C GLN A 451 3.58 3.42 -9.83
N LYS A 452 2.75 2.64 -9.11
CA LYS A 452 2.29 2.98 -7.77
C LYS A 452 3.27 2.51 -6.69
N LYS A 453 3.98 1.41 -6.94
CA LYS A 453 4.97 0.82 -6.04
C LYS A 453 6.18 0.29 -6.80
N GLY A 454 7.36 0.47 -6.23
CA GLY A 454 8.58 -0.17 -6.69
C GLY A 454 8.66 -1.66 -6.33
N PHE A 455 9.55 -2.39 -7.01
CA PHE A 455 9.83 -3.80 -6.75
C PHE A 455 10.20 -4.07 -5.28
N TYR A 456 11.02 -3.19 -4.71
CA TYR A 456 11.44 -3.29 -3.32
C TYR A 456 10.35 -2.90 -2.32
N ALA A 457 9.13 -2.53 -2.71
CA ALA A 457 8.03 -2.40 -1.75
C ALA A 457 7.34 -3.75 -1.45
N ILE A 458 7.66 -4.79 -2.22
CA ILE A 458 7.02 -6.11 -2.17
C ILE A 458 7.73 -6.99 -1.14
N ASP A 459 6.96 -7.78 -0.40
CA ASP A 459 7.48 -8.72 0.60
C ASP A 459 8.45 -9.73 -0.02
N LYS A 460 9.68 -9.79 0.53
CA LYS A 460 10.76 -10.65 0.02
C LYS A 460 10.46 -12.14 0.16
N ILE A 461 9.74 -12.56 1.20
CA ILE A 461 9.39 -13.97 1.40
C ILE A 461 8.41 -14.40 0.31
N LEU A 462 7.43 -13.56 -0.01
CA LEU A 462 6.48 -13.84 -1.09
C LEU A 462 7.13 -13.75 -2.47
N LEU A 463 8.02 -12.79 -2.73
CA LEU A 463 8.81 -12.78 -3.96
C LEU A 463 9.56 -14.11 -4.15
N ALA A 464 10.24 -14.59 -3.11
CA ALA A 464 10.96 -15.88 -3.16
C ALA A 464 10.00 -17.07 -3.32
N LYS A 465 8.87 -17.10 -2.61
CA LYS A 465 7.86 -18.16 -2.73
C LYS A 465 7.36 -18.31 -4.18
N PHE A 466 7.22 -17.20 -4.90
CA PHE A 466 6.76 -17.19 -6.29
C PHE A 466 7.90 -17.27 -7.32
N ASN A 467 9.16 -17.40 -6.90
CA ASN A 467 10.35 -17.36 -7.75
C ASN A 467 10.49 -16.06 -8.57
N LEU A 468 10.13 -14.93 -7.94
CA LEU A 468 10.16 -13.59 -8.52
C LEU A 468 11.04 -12.62 -7.70
N ASP A 469 11.97 -13.13 -6.89
CA ASP A 469 12.90 -12.36 -6.05
C ASP A 469 14.03 -11.65 -6.81
N ASN A 470 14.11 -11.86 -8.12
CA ASN A 470 14.97 -11.09 -9.01
C ASN A 470 14.15 -10.03 -9.78
N ILE A 471 14.59 -8.77 -9.74
CA ILE A 471 13.87 -7.64 -10.36
C ILE A 471 13.68 -7.78 -11.88
N ASP A 472 14.67 -8.32 -12.60
CA ASP A 472 14.57 -8.51 -14.05
C ASP A 472 13.56 -9.59 -14.39
N VAL A 473 13.58 -10.70 -13.64
CA VAL A 473 12.61 -11.79 -13.75
C VAL A 473 11.20 -11.29 -13.41
N PHE A 474 11.05 -10.55 -12.31
CA PHE A 474 9.79 -9.96 -11.89
C PHE A 474 9.23 -9.01 -12.95
N SER A 475 10.05 -8.07 -13.43
CA SER A 475 9.66 -7.08 -14.44
C SER A 475 9.26 -7.76 -15.77
N ALA A 476 10.01 -8.78 -16.19
CA ALA A 476 9.66 -9.58 -17.37
C ALA A 476 8.33 -10.32 -17.19
N ALA A 477 8.08 -10.89 -16.01
CA ALA A 477 6.83 -11.57 -15.68
C ALA A 477 5.65 -10.58 -15.71
N VAL A 478 5.75 -9.42 -15.07
CA VAL A 478 4.72 -8.37 -15.10
C VAL A 478 4.39 -7.97 -16.55
N ASN A 479 5.42 -7.67 -17.35
CA ASN A 479 5.22 -7.27 -18.75
C ASN A 479 4.56 -8.35 -19.60
N LYS A 480 4.93 -9.63 -19.40
CA LYS A 480 4.31 -10.78 -20.07
C LYS A 480 2.83 -10.87 -19.72
N ILE A 481 2.49 -10.82 -18.43
CA ILE A 481 1.11 -10.95 -17.97
C ILE A 481 0.27 -9.75 -18.45
N GLU A 482 0.81 -8.53 -18.40
CA GLU A 482 0.11 -7.34 -18.91
C GLU A 482 -0.20 -7.45 -20.41
N LEU A 483 0.76 -7.95 -21.21
CA LEU A 483 0.53 -8.15 -22.64
C LEU A 483 -0.61 -9.14 -22.89
N LEU A 484 -0.69 -10.20 -22.10
CA LEU A 484 -1.78 -11.19 -22.18
C LEU A 484 -3.11 -10.60 -21.70
N PHE A 485 -3.10 -9.77 -20.66
CA PHE A 485 -4.28 -9.04 -20.18
C PHE A 485 -4.84 -8.12 -21.27
N LYS A 486 -4.00 -7.30 -21.92
CA LYS A 486 -4.42 -6.41 -23.01
C LYS A 486 -5.06 -7.19 -24.16
N LYS A 487 -4.43 -8.28 -24.60
CA LYS A 487 -4.97 -9.17 -25.65
C LYS A 487 -6.31 -9.83 -25.28
N SER A 488 -6.60 -9.98 -23.99
CA SER A 488 -7.88 -10.56 -23.54
C SER A 488 -9.03 -9.55 -23.50
N ASN A 489 -8.70 -8.25 -23.58
CA ASN A 489 -9.66 -7.14 -23.56
C ASN A 489 -9.88 -6.49 -24.95
N GLU A 490 -9.07 -6.87 -25.94
CA GLU A 490 -9.30 -6.63 -27.38
C GLU A 490 -10.29 -7.66 -27.94
#